data_AF-A0A9E1B2P6-F1
#
_entry.id   AF-A0A9E1B2P6-F1
#
_cell.length_a   1.000
_cell.length_b   1.000
_cell.length_c   1.000
_cell.angle_alpha   90.00
_cell.angle_beta   90.00
_cell.angle_gamma   90.00
#
_symmetry.space_group_name_H-M   'P 1'
#
loop_
_entity.id
_entity.type
_entity.pdbx_description
1 polymer ?
#
loop_
_entity_poly.entity_id
_entity_poly.type
_entity_poly.pdbx_seq_one_letter_code
_entity_poly.pdbx_strand_id
1 'polypeptide(L)'
;MDCFRKAFRAASIKKAWLYMTACGLYEATINGQRVGDFVRAPGITDYRKRIQYQTYDVTTLLQDGENALTVQLADGWYRGSCGAWGLKNQYGTETKLLAQLELTHTDGSVQTVATDAGWDWSNDDPIRFADNKDGEVLYANNVPPIRERQRSQTILLRRLHPTTSRSRSMSGRKQSGLPHPPARPCWTSGRTSRVIRNLL
;
A
#
# COMPACT_ATOMS: atom_id res chain seq x y z
N MET A 1 16.22 1.29 1.15
CA MET A 1 14.81 0.91 0.97
C MET A 1 14.36 1.40 -0.39
N ASP A 2 13.48 0.68 -1.10
CA ASP A 2 13.00 1.14 -2.39
C ASP A 2 12.03 2.32 -2.20
N CYS A 3 12.18 3.36 -3.01
CA CYS A 3 11.33 4.54 -3.01
C CYS A 3 10.87 4.82 -4.44
N PHE A 4 9.56 4.79 -4.65
CA PHE A 4 8.92 5.03 -5.94
C PHE A 4 8.18 6.36 -5.90
N ARG A 5 8.24 7.14 -6.98
CA ARG A 5 7.52 8.41 -7.08
C ARG A 5 6.83 8.58 -8.44
N LYS A 6 5.61 9.09 -8.40
CA LYS A 6 4.85 9.52 -9.59
C LYS A 6 4.40 10.96 -9.43
N ALA A 7 4.88 11.82 -10.30
CA ALA A 7 4.30 13.14 -10.49
C ALA A 7 3.07 13.05 -11.43
N PHE A 8 2.02 13.80 -11.11
CA PHE A 8 0.82 13.88 -11.92
C PHE A 8 0.13 15.24 -11.74
N ARG A 9 -0.70 15.61 -12.71
CA ARG A 9 -1.55 16.81 -12.60
C ARG A 9 -2.98 16.42 -12.26
N ALA A 10 -3.61 17.24 -11.43
CA ALA A 10 -4.99 17.12 -11.03
C ALA A 10 -5.58 18.54 -10.90
N ALA A 11 -6.85 18.72 -11.22
CA ALA A 11 -7.53 19.99 -11.06
C ALA A 11 -9.01 19.75 -10.81
N SER A 12 -9.63 20.56 -9.95
CA SER A 12 -11.07 20.49 -9.67
C SER A 12 -11.50 19.08 -9.25
N ILE A 13 -10.77 18.49 -8.30
CA ILE A 13 -11.06 17.13 -7.82
C ILE A 13 -12.26 17.16 -6.88
N LYS A 14 -13.28 16.39 -7.23
CA LYS A 14 -14.45 16.14 -6.38
C LYS A 14 -14.22 14.99 -5.41
N LYS A 15 -13.50 13.95 -5.85
CA LYS A 15 -13.23 12.76 -5.05
C LYS A 15 -11.98 12.04 -5.55
N ALA A 16 -11.19 11.48 -4.63
CA ALA A 16 -10.04 10.66 -4.98
C ALA A 16 -9.92 9.41 -4.12
N TRP A 17 -9.72 8.26 -4.77
CA TRP A 17 -9.46 6.98 -4.12
C TRP A 17 -8.12 6.40 -4.53
N LEU A 18 -7.30 6.06 -3.54
CA LEU A 18 -6.05 5.34 -3.74
C LEU A 18 -6.23 3.88 -3.34
N TYR A 19 -5.91 2.98 -4.26
CA TYR A 19 -5.89 1.54 -4.06
C TYR A 19 -4.45 1.05 -4.10
N MET A 20 -3.99 0.37 -3.05
CA MET A 20 -2.58 -0.01 -2.94
C MET A 20 -2.35 -1.37 -2.31
N THR A 21 -1.32 -2.05 -2.79
CA THR A 21 -0.77 -3.28 -2.20
C THR A 21 0.71 -3.43 -2.53
N ALA A 22 1.36 -4.36 -1.85
CA ALA A 22 2.75 -4.71 -2.08
C ALA A 22 3.03 -6.21 -1.90
N CYS A 23 4.00 -6.71 -2.66
CA CYS A 23 4.80 -7.87 -2.27
C CYS A 23 5.95 -7.35 -1.41
N GLY A 24 5.71 -7.23 -0.11
CA GLY A 24 6.56 -6.50 0.83
C GLY A 24 5.69 -5.75 1.84
N LEU A 25 6.19 -4.63 2.34
CA LEU A 25 5.42 -3.63 3.09
C LEU A 25 5.57 -2.26 2.46
N TYR A 26 4.54 -1.42 2.53
CA TYR A 26 4.61 -0.07 1.99
C TYR A 26 4.15 1.00 2.97
N GLU A 27 4.68 2.20 2.76
CA GLU A 27 4.16 3.45 3.28
C GLU A 27 4.05 4.46 2.13
N ALA A 28 2.95 5.21 2.08
CA ALA A 28 2.67 6.15 1.01
C ALA A 28 2.48 7.57 1.54
N THR A 29 2.93 8.55 0.76
CA THR A 29 2.65 9.96 0.98
C THR A 29 2.13 10.60 -0.31
N ILE A 30 1.21 11.55 -0.17
CA ILE A 30 0.82 12.45 -1.25
C ILE A 30 1.19 13.87 -0.81
N ASN A 31 1.99 14.56 -1.63
CA ASN A 31 2.46 15.91 -1.34
C ASN A 31 3.14 16.02 0.04
N GLY A 32 3.88 14.97 0.44
CA GLY A 32 4.57 14.88 1.74
C GLY A 32 3.67 14.52 2.92
N GLN A 33 2.34 14.45 2.74
CA GLN A 33 1.41 14.03 3.78
C GLN A 33 1.15 12.53 3.71
N ARG A 34 1.22 11.85 4.85
CA ARG A 34 1.00 10.41 4.96
C ARG A 34 -0.39 10.01 4.51
N VAL A 35 -0.48 8.93 3.73
CA VAL A 35 -1.74 8.34 3.31
C VAL A 35 -2.22 7.34 4.36
N GLY A 36 -3.34 7.65 5.00
CA GLY A 36 -3.96 6.80 6.02
C GLY A 36 -3.11 6.57 7.27
N ASP A 37 -3.54 5.65 8.11
CA ASP A 37 -2.91 5.34 9.41
C ASP A 37 -2.44 3.87 9.51
N PHE A 38 -2.65 3.06 8.46
CA PHE A 38 -2.35 1.63 8.48
C PHE A 38 -0.83 1.40 8.47
N VAL A 39 -0.30 0.98 9.62
CA VAL A 39 1.12 0.61 9.78
C VAL A 39 1.34 -0.82 9.29
N ARG A 40 2.45 -1.04 8.57
CA ARG A 40 2.82 -2.35 7.97
C ARG A 40 1.77 -2.88 7.00
N ALA A 41 1.23 -1.99 6.16
CA ALA A 41 0.41 -2.39 5.03
C ALA A 41 1.24 -3.19 4.01
N PRO A 42 0.70 -4.23 3.35
CA PRO A 42 -0.67 -4.71 3.40
C PRO A 42 -0.93 -5.80 4.48
N GLY A 43 0.02 -6.04 5.39
CA GLY A 43 0.01 -7.16 6.32
C GLY A 43 0.59 -8.45 5.70
N ILE A 44 0.37 -9.58 6.39
CA ILE A 44 0.89 -10.89 5.98
C ILE A 44 -0.25 -11.81 5.51
N THR A 45 -0.06 -12.42 4.35
CA THR A 45 -0.86 -13.54 3.82
C THR A 45 0.05 -14.57 3.17
N ASP A 46 -0.48 -15.73 2.78
CA ASP A 46 0.22 -16.58 1.83
C ASP A 46 0.19 -15.91 0.45
N TYR A 47 1.25 -15.15 0.13
CA TYR A 47 1.33 -14.29 -1.07
C TYR A 47 1.12 -15.08 -2.38
N ARG A 48 1.45 -16.37 -2.39
CA ARG A 48 1.22 -17.30 -3.52
C ARG A 48 -0.26 -17.53 -3.82
N LYS A 49 -1.12 -17.36 -2.82
CA LYS A 49 -2.56 -17.59 -2.93
C LYS A 49 -3.36 -16.30 -2.99
N ARG A 50 -2.95 -15.30 -2.20
CA ARG A 50 -3.67 -14.05 -2.07
C ARG A 50 -2.79 -12.93 -1.55
N ILE A 51 -3.10 -11.71 -1.97
CA ILE A 51 -2.49 -10.48 -1.45
C ILE A 51 -3.61 -9.50 -1.11
N GLN A 52 -3.54 -8.88 0.07
CA GLN A 52 -4.50 -7.85 0.47
C GLN A 52 -4.13 -6.49 -0.13
N TYR A 53 -5.13 -5.69 -0.49
CA TYR A 53 -4.95 -4.29 -0.85
C TYR A 53 -5.84 -3.39 0.01
N GLN A 54 -5.38 -2.17 0.19
CA GLN A 54 -6.06 -1.16 0.99
C GLN A 54 -6.64 -0.08 0.08
N THR A 55 -7.69 0.57 0.57
CA THR A 55 -8.38 1.66 -0.12
C THR A 55 -8.37 2.89 0.77
N TYR A 56 -7.90 4.01 0.26
CA TYR A 56 -7.79 5.26 0.99
C TYR A 56 -8.58 6.36 0.28
N ASP A 57 -9.42 7.09 1.01
CA ASP A 57 -9.92 8.38 0.53
C ASP A 57 -8.78 9.39 0.70
N VAL A 58 -8.28 9.91 -0.41
CA VAL A 58 -7.15 10.84 -0.45
C VAL A 58 -7.55 12.21 -0.98
N THR A 59 -8.87 12.48 -1.03
CA THR A 59 -9.42 13.71 -1.62
C THR A 59 -8.79 14.95 -1.00
N THR A 60 -8.58 14.96 0.32
CA THR A 60 -8.04 16.11 1.07
C THR A 60 -6.52 16.25 0.98
N LEU A 61 -5.81 15.29 0.39
CA LEU A 61 -4.34 15.33 0.24
C LEU A 61 -3.91 15.94 -1.09
N LEU A 62 -4.86 16.13 -2.02
CA LEU A 62 -4.60 16.64 -3.35
C LEU A 62 -4.71 18.16 -3.39
N GLN A 63 -3.94 18.75 -4.31
CA GLN A 63 -3.99 20.17 -4.64
C GLN A 63 -4.25 20.36 -6.13
N ASP A 64 -4.73 21.53 -6.53
CA ASP A 64 -4.80 21.88 -7.94
C ASP A 64 -3.39 22.05 -8.53
N GLY A 65 -3.20 21.58 -9.76
CA GLY A 65 -1.92 21.58 -10.43
C GLY A 65 -1.11 20.30 -10.18
N GLU A 66 0.18 20.46 -9.88
CA GLU A 66 1.10 19.32 -9.73
C GLU A 66 1.00 18.68 -8.36
N ASN A 67 0.96 17.35 -8.36
CA ASN A 67 0.91 16.49 -7.19
C ASN A 67 1.99 15.41 -7.32
N ALA A 68 2.43 14.87 -6.18
CA ALA A 68 3.35 13.75 -6.13
C ALA A 68 2.85 12.66 -5.19
N LEU A 69 2.74 11.44 -5.70
CA LEU A 69 2.57 10.22 -4.91
C LEU A 69 3.94 9.56 -4.74
N THR A 70 4.38 9.42 -3.49
CA THR A 70 5.63 8.75 -3.13
C THR A 70 5.31 7.52 -2.30
N VAL A 71 5.97 6.39 -2.61
CA VAL A 71 5.78 5.13 -1.93
C VAL A 71 7.13 4.55 -1.54
N GLN A 72 7.33 4.38 -0.25
CA GLN A 72 8.44 3.63 0.29
C GLN A 72 8.05 2.16 0.43
N LEU A 73 8.95 1.25 0.05
CA LEU A 73 8.70 -0.18 -0.07
C LEU A 73 9.81 -0.98 0.63
N ALA A 74 9.42 -1.74 1.64
CA ALA A 74 10.30 -2.59 2.45
C ALA A 74 10.08 -4.08 2.17
N ASP A 75 11.07 -4.90 2.53
CA ASP A 75 11.10 -6.34 2.25
C ASP A 75 9.95 -7.12 2.92
N GLY A 76 9.57 -6.70 4.12
CA GLY A 76 8.45 -7.29 4.86
C GLY A 76 8.57 -8.79 5.09
N TRP A 77 7.42 -9.46 5.25
CA TRP A 77 7.37 -10.92 5.30
C TRP A 77 7.53 -11.59 3.93
N TYR A 78 7.52 -10.81 2.85
CA TYR A 78 7.61 -11.33 1.50
C TYR A 78 9.01 -11.86 1.20
N ARG A 79 10.03 -11.06 1.51
CA ARG A 79 11.44 -11.43 1.31
C ARG A 79 12.38 -11.18 2.48
N GLY A 80 11.91 -10.53 3.54
CA GLY A 80 12.68 -10.34 4.77
C GLY A 80 12.81 -11.60 5.62
N SER A 81 13.54 -11.49 6.73
CA SER A 81 13.82 -12.54 7.70
C SER A 81 12.53 -13.06 8.35
N CYS A 82 12.26 -14.35 8.17
CA CYS A 82 11.04 -15.01 8.66
C CYS A 82 11.33 -16.23 9.53
N GLY A 83 10.42 -16.52 10.48
CA GLY A 83 10.49 -17.69 11.36
C GLY A 83 11.65 -17.66 12.36
N ALA A 84 11.85 -18.74 13.12
CA ALA A 84 12.91 -18.82 14.13
C ALA A 84 14.31 -18.69 13.53
N TRP A 85 14.53 -19.32 12.37
CA TRP A 85 15.85 -19.41 11.71
C TRP A 85 16.20 -18.23 10.80
N GLY A 86 15.30 -17.24 10.66
CA GLY A 86 15.57 -16.03 9.88
C GLY A 86 15.75 -16.28 8.38
N LEU A 87 15.01 -17.25 7.83
CA LEU A 87 15.03 -17.52 6.39
C LEU A 87 14.48 -16.31 5.64
N LYS A 88 15.20 -15.88 4.61
CA LYS A 88 14.83 -14.78 3.72
C LYS A 88 14.19 -15.32 2.44
N ASN A 89 13.59 -14.43 1.65
CA ASN A 89 13.01 -14.74 0.33
C ASN A 89 11.94 -15.85 0.36
N GLN A 90 11.12 -15.88 1.41
CA GLN A 90 10.10 -16.92 1.61
C GLN A 90 9.08 -17.01 0.46
N TYR A 91 8.79 -15.89 -0.20
CA TYR A 91 7.80 -15.80 -1.28
C TYR A 91 8.36 -15.27 -2.60
N GLY A 92 9.49 -14.55 -2.57
CA GLY A 92 10.18 -14.08 -3.76
C GLY A 92 11.43 -13.28 -3.42
N THR A 93 12.20 -12.93 -4.45
CA THR A 93 13.51 -12.26 -4.31
C THR A 93 13.48 -10.77 -4.57
N GLU A 94 12.35 -10.23 -5.05
CA GLU A 94 12.17 -8.81 -5.39
C GLU A 94 10.83 -8.29 -4.87
N THR A 95 10.86 -7.13 -4.20
CA THR A 95 9.66 -6.43 -3.78
C THR A 95 8.85 -5.97 -5.00
N LYS A 96 7.53 -5.84 -4.85
CA LYS A 96 6.65 -5.36 -5.93
C LYS A 96 5.63 -4.37 -5.40
N LEU A 97 5.40 -3.30 -6.14
CA LEU A 97 4.35 -2.32 -5.87
C LEU A 97 3.22 -2.41 -6.89
N LEU A 98 1.98 -2.30 -6.41
CA LEU A 98 0.80 -2.06 -7.24
C LEU A 98 -0.03 -0.94 -6.62
N ALA A 99 -0.21 0.15 -7.37
CA ALA A 99 -0.98 1.30 -6.94
C ALA A 99 -1.88 1.82 -8.07
N GLN A 100 -3.08 2.26 -7.71
CA GLN A 100 -4.02 2.90 -8.61
C GLN A 100 -4.74 4.03 -7.88
N LEU A 101 -4.55 5.25 -8.35
CA LEU A 101 -5.26 6.45 -7.91
C LEU A 101 -6.33 6.78 -8.93
N GLU A 102 -7.58 6.83 -8.48
CA GLU A 102 -8.73 7.26 -9.28
C GLU A 102 -9.16 8.65 -8.84
N LEU A 103 -9.19 9.58 -9.78
CA LEU A 103 -9.53 10.99 -9.59
C LEU A 103 -10.85 11.27 -10.30
N THR A 104 -11.89 11.60 -9.56
CA THR A 104 -13.16 12.08 -10.12
C THR A 104 -13.16 13.61 -10.08
N HIS A 105 -13.26 14.23 -11.24
CA HIS A 105 -13.32 15.68 -11.38
C HIS A 105 -14.74 16.21 -11.14
N THR A 106 -14.89 17.52 -10.94
CA THR A 106 -16.20 18.17 -10.75
C THR A 106 -17.13 18.03 -11.94
N ASP A 107 -16.58 17.91 -13.16
CA ASP A 107 -17.32 17.65 -14.40
C ASP A 107 -17.79 16.19 -14.56
N GLY A 108 -17.40 15.30 -13.64
CA GLY A 108 -17.73 13.89 -13.64
C GLY A 108 -16.76 12.99 -14.41
N SER A 109 -15.75 13.55 -15.10
CA SER A 109 -14.69 12.76 -15.74
C SER A 109 -13.82 12.05 -14.70
N VAL A 110 -13.20 10.93 -15.11
CA VAL A 110 -12.35 10.12 -14.24
C VAL A 110 -10.95 9.96 -14.86
N GLN A 111 -9.94 10.42 -14.14
CA GLN A 111 -8.53 10.19 -14.45
C GLN A 111 -7.98 9.06 -13.58
N THR A 112 -7.15 8.19 -14.16
CA THR A 112 -6.44 7.13 -13.43
C THR A 112 -4.94 7.36 -13.49
N VAL A 113 -4.29 7.38 -12.33
CA VAL A 113 -2.82 7.36 -12.19
C VAL A 113 -2.44 6.02 -11.58
N ALA A 114 -1.82 5.13 -12.36
CA ALA A 114 -1.48 3.78 -11.91
C ALA A 114 0.03 3.53 -11.94
N THR A 115 0.46 2.46 -11.29
CA THR A 115 1.79 1.89 -11.44
C THR A 115 2.08 1.55 -12.90
N ASP A 116 3.09 2.20 -13.46
CA ASP A 116 3.55 2.06 -14.86
C ASP A 116 5.06 2.27 -14.98
N ALA A 117 5.62 2.12 -16.19
CA ALA A 117 7.05 2.32 -16.44
C ALA A 117 7.53 3.79 -16.29
N GLY A 118 6.61 4.74 -16.09
CA GLY A 118 6.90 6.16 -15.91
C GLY A 118 6.95 6.59 -14.45
N TRP A 119 7.13 5.66 -13.51
CA TRP A 119 7.47 5.98 -12.11
C TRP A 119 8.99 6.11 -11.96
N ASP A 120 9.39 7.17 -11.25
CA ASP A 120 10.75 7.32 -10.78
C ASP A 120 11.02 6.31 -9.65
N TRP A 121 12.23 5.79 -9.56
CA TRP A 121 12.68 4.93 -8.47
C TRP A 121 14.06 5.32 -7.98
N SER A 122 14.26 5.13 -6.67
CA SER A 122 15.54 5.28 -5.99
C SER A 122 15.60 4.28 -4.84
N ASN A 123 16.79 3.77 -4.55
CA ASN A 123 17.08 3.07 -3.29
C ASN A 123 17.90 3.95 -2.33
N ASP A 124 18.00 5.25 -2.62
CA ASP A 124 18.79 6.24 -1.90
C ASP A 124 18.06 6.92 -0.71
N ASP A 125 16.99 6.30 -0.22
CA ASP A 125 16.23 6.78 0.94
C ASP A 125 17.04 6.69 2.26
N PRO A 126 16.85 7.61 3.23
CA PRO A 126 17.51 7.56 4.54
C PRO A 126 17.35 6.21 5.26
N ILE A 127 16.24 5.51 5.05
CA ILE A 127 16.05 4.15 5.55
C ILE A 127 16.82 3.19 4.63
N ARG A 128 17.96 2.71 5.11
CA ARG A 128 18.85 1.81 4.35
C ARG A 128 18.51 0.35 4.49
N PHE A 129 17.98 -0.02 5.65
CA PHE A 129 17.59 -1.39 5.96
C PHE A 129 16.32 -1.37 6.79
N ALA A 130 15.37 -2.25 6.49
CA ALA A 130 14.14 -2.41 7.25
C ALA A 130 13.70 -3.87 7.19
N ASP A 131 13.75 -4.53 8.35
CA ASP A 131 13.34 -5.93 8.52
C ASP A 131 12.48 -6.08 9.78
N ASN A 132 11.49 -6.97 9.69
CA ASN A 132 10.54 -7.21 10.77
C ASN A 132 11.17 -7.78 12.05
N LYS A 133 12.32 -8.45 11.93
CA LYS A 133 13.07 -9.08 13.02
C LYS A 133 14.36 -8.33 13.32
N ASP A 134 15.10 -7.99 12.27
CA ASP A 134 16.47 -7.46 12.41
C ASP A 134 16.50 -5.93 12.58
N GLY A 135 15.33 -5.27 12.57
CA GLY A 135 15.16 -3.85 12.88
C GLY A 135 15.30 -2.94 11.65
N GLU A 136 15.56 -1.66 11.92
CA GLU A 136 15.69 -0.62 10.89
C GLU A 136 17.01 0.14 11.07
N VAL A 137 17.66 0.49 9.95
CA VAL A 137 18.85 1.35 9.94
C VAL A 137 18.54 2.63 9.17
N LEU A 138 18.55 3.75 9.89
CA LEU A 138 18.32 5.10 9.39
C LEU A 138 19.64 5.89 9.36
N TYR A 139 19.94 6.51 8.22
CA TYR A 139 21.05 7.44 8.08
C TYR A 139 20.52 8.87 8.11
N ALA A 140 20.51 9.49 9.29
CA ALA A 140 19.94 10.82 9.50
C ALA A 140 20.59 11.95 8.69
N ASN A 141 21.83 11.76 8.23
CA ASN A 141 22.57 12.75 7.44
C ASN A 141 22.27 12.69 5.94
N ASN A 142 21.52 11.67 5.49
CA ASN A 142 21.09 11.58 4.10
C ASN A 142 19.76 12.33 3.94
N VAL A 143 19.71 13.29 3.01
CA VAL A 143 18.45 13.82 2.50
C VAL A 143 18.13 13.01 1.25
N PRO A 144 16.89 12.48 1.08
CA PRO A 144 16.57 11.65 -0.08
C PRO A 144 16.87 12.40 -1.38
N PRO A 145 17.77 11.89 -2.24
CA PRO A 145 18.08 12.53 -3.50
C PRO A 145 17.00 12.14 -4.51
N ILE A 146 15.84 12.78 -4.47
CA ILE A 146 14.96 12.77 -5.65
C ILE A 146 15.55 13.79 -6.64
N ARG A 147 16.69 13.42 -7.24
CA ARG A 147 17.32 14.14 -8.35
C ARG A 147 17.82 13.22 -9.47
N GLU A 148 17.95 11.91 -9.26
CA GLU A 148 18.44 11.02 -10.31
C GLU A 148 17.38 10.00 -10.78
N ARG A 149 17.11 10.07 -12.08
CA ARG A 149 16.22 9.16 -12.81
C ARG A 149 16.89 7.81 -12.98
N GLN A 150 16.49 6.81 -12.21
CA GLN A 150 16.69 5.41 -12.56
C GLN A 150 15.35 4.81 -12.98
N ARG A 151 15.31 4.16 -14.16
CA ARG A 151 14.08 3.53 -14.68
C ARG A 151 13.86 2.21 -13.94
N SER A 152 12.74 2.12 -13.23
CA SER A 152 12.34 0.95 -12.42
C SER A 152 12.24 -0.35 -13.23
N GLN A 153 12.72 -1.47 -12.68
CA GLN A 153 12.57 -2.81 -13.28
C GLN A 153 11.33 -3.59 -12.75
N THR A 154 10.78 -3.24 -11.57
CA THR A 154 9.79 -4.10 -10.89
C THR A 154 8.53 -3.34 -10.47
N ILE A 155 7.65 -3.11 -11.44
CA ILE A 155 6.33 -2.50 -11.26
C ILE A 155 5.28 -3.44 -11.84
N LEU A 156 4.22 -3.72 -11.08
CA LEU A 156 3.11 -4.54 -11.59
C LEU A 156 2.17 -3.68 -12.44
N LEU A 157 2.06 -4.05 -13.72
CA LEU A 157 1.13 -3.46 -14.68
C LEU A 157 -0.21 -4.18 -14.58
N ARG A 158 -1.09 -3.76 -13.67
CA ARG A 158 -2.46 -4.29 -13.60
C ARG A 158 -3.42 -3.24 -13.09
N ARG A 159 -4.63 -3.19 -13.67
CA ARG A 159 -5.70 -2.34 -13.15
C ARG A 159 -6.35 -3.02 -11.95
N LEU A 160 -6.48 -2.30 -10.84
CA LEU A 160 -7.33 -2.70 -9.72
C LEU A 160 -8.77 -2.34 -10.05
N HIS A 161 -9.69 -3.29 -9.93
CA HIS A 161 -11.11 -3.02 -10.06
C HIS A 161 -11.72 -2.84 -8.66
N PRO A 162 -12.39 -1.71 -8.38
CA PRO A 162 -13.12 -1.56 -7.14
C PRO A 162 -14.28 -2.58 -7.09
N THR A 163 -14.11 -3.66 -6.33
CA THR A 163 -15.14 -4.67 -6.07
C THR A 163 -16.11 -4.21 -4.98
N THR A 164 -17.32 -3.78 -5.32
CA THR A 164 -18.39 -3.53 -4.33
C THR A 164 -18.78 -4.83 -3.62
N SER A 165 -18.18 -5.14 -2.46
CA SER A 165 -18.65 -6.25 -1.62
C SER A 165 -19.73 -5.74 -0.66
N ARG A 166 -20.98 -6.19 -0.86
CA ARG A 166 -22.00 -6.19 0.21
C ARG A 166 -21.49 -7.07 1.35
N SER A 167 -21.45 -6.55 2.58
CA SER A 167 -21.27 -7.39 3.75
C SER A 167 -22.47 -8.35 3.84
N ARG A 168 -22.24 -9.64 3.56
CA ARG A 168 -23.22 -10.66 3.94
C ARG A 168 -23.04 -10.89 5.44
N SER A 169 -23.99 -10.40 6.22
CA SER A 169 -24.19 -10.84 7.60
C SER A 169 -24.40 -12.36 7.60
N MET A 170 -23.44 -13.10 8.16
CA MET A 170 -23.62 -14.50 8.49
C MET A 170 -24.34 -14.55 9.83
N SER A 171 -25.66 -14.76 9.82
CA SER A 171 -26.41 -15.11 11.03
C SER A 171 -26.08 -16.55 11.44
N GLY A 172 -25.05 -16.71 12.27
CA GLY A 172 -24.76 -17.98 12.92
C GLY A 172 -25.86 -18.35 13.91
N ARG A 173 -26.45 -19.54 13.77
CA ARG A 173 -27.30 -20.18 14.78
C ARG A 173 -26.52 -20.29 16.09
N LYS A 174 -27.05 -19.73 17.18
CA LYS A 174 -26.54 -19.96 18.54
C LYS A 174 -26.72 -21.43 18.92
N GLN A 175 -25.63 -22.12 19.23
CA GLN A 175 -25.64 -23.25 20.16
C GLN A 175 -25.33 -22.72 21.56
N SER A 176 -26.09 -23.21 22.54
CA SER A 176 -26.13 -22.79 23.94
C SER A 176 -24.96 -23.33 24.76
N GLY A 177 -24.26 -22.47 25.51
CA GLY A 177 -23.36 -22.89 26.60
C GLY A 177 -22.38 -21.80 27.09
N LEU A 178 -22.57 -21.36 28.34
CA LEU A 178 -21.70 -20.55 29.23
C LEU A 178 -21.53 -19.03 28.95
N PRO A 179 -21.60 -18.16 29.99
CA PRO A 179 -21.51 -16.71 29.83
C PRO A 179 -20.04 -16.25 29.77
N HIS A 180 -19.57 -15.88 28.57
CA HIS A 180 -18.42 -15.00 28.43
C HIS A 180 -18.86 -13.54 28.49
N PRO A 181 -18.09 -12.62 29.10
CA PRO A 181 -18.37 -11.19 29.01
C PRO A 181 -18.36 -10.78 27.53
N PRO A 182 -19.26 -9.89 27.08
CA PRO A 182 -19.36 -9.53 25.68
C PRO A 182 -18.04 -8.90 25.23
N ALA A 183 -17.38 -9.52 24.26
CA ALA A 183 -16.32 -8.88 23.51
C ALA A 183 -16.90 -7.60 22.90
N ARG A 184 -16.42 -6.45 23.36
CA ARG A 184 -16.78 -5.16 22.76
C ARG A 184 -16.34 -5.20 21.29
N PRO A 185 -17.22 -4.94 20.33
CA PRO A 185 -16.79 -4.74 18.96
C PRO A 185 -15.94 -3.46 18.93
N CYS A 186 -14.65 -3.61 18.68
CA CYS A 186 -13.76 -2.49 18.39
C CYS A 186 -14.11 -1.96 17.00
N TRP A 187 -15.14 -1.11 16.94
CA TRP A 187 -15.36 -0.25 15.80
C TRP A 187 -14.24 0.79 15.77
N THR A 188 -13.23 0.55 14.94
CA THR A 188 -12.31 1.60 14.50
C THR A 188 -12.60 1.88 13.02
N SER A 189 -12.78 3.16 12.75
CA SER A 189 -13.17 3.79 11.49
C SER A 189 -12.48 3.23 10.22
N GLY A 190 -13.24 3.14 9.13
CA GLY A 190 -12.76 3.31 7.75
C GLY A 190 -11.87 2.22 7.12
N ARG A 191 -11.51 1.14 7.83
CA ARG A 191 -10.58 0.14 7.29
C ARG A 191 -11.27 -0.86 6.36
N THR A 192 -11.15 -0.67 5.04
CA THR A 192 -11.53 -1.69 4.05
C THR A 192 -10.27 -2.33 3.47
N SER A 193 -9.95 -3.56 3.90
CA SER A 193 -8.97 -4.42 3.24
C SER A 193 -9.70 -5.36 2.29
N ARG A 194 -9.20 -5.51 1.07
CA ARG A 194 -9.76 -6.37 0.03
C ARG A 194 -8.68 -7.28 -0.53
N VAL A 195 -9.05 -8.33 -1.27
CA VAL A 195 -8.11 -9.40 -1.65
C VAL A 195 -7.98 -9.51 -3.16
N ILE A 196 -6.75 -9.55 -3.65
CA ILE A 196 -6.40 -9.96 -5.01
C ILE A 196 -5.99 -11.43 -4.97
N ARG A 197 -6.53 -12.22 -5.90
CA ARG A 197 -6.07 -13.60 -6.19
C ARG A 197 -5.24 -13.58 -7.47
N ASN A 198 -4.20 -14.41 -7.53
CA ASN A 198 -3.29 -14.56 -8.68
C ASN A 198 -2.66 -13.22 -9.12
N LEU A 199 -1.85 -12.61 -8.25
CA LEU A 199 -1.06 -11.42 -8.58
C LEU A 199 0.41 -11.75 -8.94
N LEU A 200 0.88 -12.91 -8.51
CA LEU A 200 2.24 -13.40 -8.69
C LEU A 200 2.29 -14.52 -9.73
#